data_AF-A0A239YPS8-F1
#
_entry.id   AF-A0A239YPS8-F1
#
_cell.length_a   1.000
_cell.length_b   1.000
_cell.length_c   1.000
_cell.angle_alpha   90.00
_cell.angle_beta   90.00
_cell.angle_gamma   90.00
#
_symmetry.space_group_name_H-M   'P 1'
#
loop_
_entity.id
_entity.type
_entity.pdbx_description
1 polymer ?
#
loop_
_entity_poly.entity_id
_entity_poly.type
_entity_poly.pdbx_seq_one_letter_code
_entity_poly.pdbx_strand_id
1 'polypeptide(L)'
;MAELLRAAVHSVEIPSLTRREHRILGTMSQLADDHDGPLLDVDGTVRPGRTGLITHFGQSNGKGGWVRHNILITHIPLFEEVGWIEAVTEPALDGAYQLNLARLARLLDVTEARMAGAEDDPLALTETDQLLPGDFSRPVFAGLWDQVDRILVHNPQV
;
A
#
# COMPACT_ATOMS: atom_id res chain seq x y z
N MET A 1 6.35 13.15 0.14
CA MET A 1 7.18 12.20 -0.63
C MET A 1 6.74 10.83 -0.17
N ALA A 2 5.89 10.16 -0.96
CA ALA A 2 5.18 8.94 -0.59
C ALA A 2 6.04 7.67 -0.81
N GLU A 3 7.27 7.66 -0.29
CA GLU A 3 8.20 6.54 -0.50
C GLU A 3 8.04 5.45 0.56
N LEU A 4 7.45 5.77 1.72
CA LEU A 4 7.33 4.80 2.81
C LEU A 4 6.45 3.62 2.41
N LEU A 5 5.22 3.89 1.96
CA LEU A 5 4.27 2.83 1.65
C LEU A 5 4.74 1.96 0.48
N ARG A 6 5.45 2.56 -0.47
CA ARG A 6 6.12 1.81 -1.53
C ARG A 6 7.23 0.91 -0.99
N ALA A 7 8.09 1.42 -0.11
CA ALA A 7 9.15 0.63 0.51
C ALA A 7 8.57 -0.51 1.36
N ALA A 8 7.52 -0.23 2.12
CA ALA A 8 6.79 -1.22 2.92
C ALA A 8 6.26 -2.37 2.05
N VAL A 9 5.58 -2.06 0.93
CA VAL A 9 5.09 -3.08 0.00
C VAL A 9 6.22 -3.89 -0.60
N HIS A 10 7.35 -3.26 -0.97
CA HIS A 10 8.50 -4.00 -1.51
C HIS A 10 9.28 -4.81 -0.47
N SER A 11 9.11 -4.51 0.81
CA SER A 11 9.76 -5.23 1.92
C SER A 11 9.07 -6.54 2.29
N VAL A 12 7.87 -6.80 1.75
CA VAL A 12 7.07 -7.99 2.08
C VAL A 12 6.92 -8.91 0.88
N GLU A 13 6.77 -10.21 1.17
CA GLU A 13 6.31 -11.20 0.22
C GLU A 13 4.77 -11.21 0.20
N ILE A 14 4.17 -11.24 -0.99
CA ILE A 14 2.70 -11.20 -1.17
C ILE A 14 2.28 -12.40 -2.02
N PRO A 15 2.00 -13.57 -1.42
CA PRO A 15 1.64 -14.80 -2.14
C PRO A 15 0.46 -14.67 -3.11
N SER A 16 -0.51 -13.81 -2.80
CA SER A 16 -1.71 -13.56 -3.60
C SER A 16 -1.45 -12.81 -4.90
N LEU A 17 -0.24 -12.25 -5.09
CA LEU A 17 0.11 -11.45 -6.24
C LEU A 17 1.28 -12.07 -7.02
N THR A 18 1.20 -12.01 -8.36
CA THR A 18 2.38 -12.24 -9.19
C THR A 18 3.41 -11.15 -8.97
N ARG A 19 4.68 -11.42 -9.31
CA ARG A 19 5.76 -10.42 -9.26
C ARG A 19 5.42 -9.12 -10.02
N ARG A 20 4.65 -9.21 -11.10
CA ARG A 20 4.22 -8.03 -11.87
C ARG A 20 3.21 -7.22 -11.08
N GLU A 21 2.19 -7.88 -10.52
CA GLU A 21 1.14 -7.22 -9.74
C GLU A 21 1.72 -6.62 -8.46
N HIS A 22 2.64 -7.30 -7.77
CA HIS A 22 3.36 -6.76 -6.62
C HIS A 22 4.09 -5.45 -6.95
N ARG A 23 4.74 -5.36 -8.11
CA ARG A 23 5.38 -4.11 -8.57
C ARG A 23 4.37 -3.00 -8.88
N ILE A 24 3.21 -3.37 -9.42
CA ILE A 24 2.13 -2.41 -9.72
C ILE A 24 1.51 -1.92 -8.40
N LEU A 25 1.30 -2.80 -7.43
CA LEU A 25 0.87 -2.44 -6.08
C LEU A 25 1.88 -1.48 -5.44
N GLY A 26 3.19 -1.76 -5.51
CA GLY A 26 4.20 -0.83 -4.99
C GLY A 26 4.18 0.55 -5.68
N THR A 27 3.90 0.58 -6.99
CA THR A 27 3.70 1.85 -7.73
C THR A 27 2.43 2.57 -7.28
N MET A 28 1.35 1.83 -7.04
CA MET A 28 0.09 2.34 -6.54
C MET A 28 0.24 2.91 -5.12
N SER A 29 0.99 2.21 -4.25
CA SER A 29 1.28 2.63 -2.89
C SER A 29 2.13 3.89 -2.80
N GLN A 30 2.94 4.18 -3.83
CA GLN A 30 3.64 5.45 -3.96
C GLN A 30 2.70 6.65 -4.18
N LEU A 31 1.44 6.42 -4.53
CA LEU A 31 0.45 7.48 -4.76
C LEU A 31 -0.43 7.72 -3.53
N ALA A 32 -0.27 6.90 -2.49
CA ALA A 32 -1.02 7.04 -1.27
C ALA A 32 -0.40 8.10 -0.35
N ASP A 33 -1.24 8.71 0.49
CA ASP A 33 -0.75 9.58 1.55
C ASP A 33 0.06 8.77 2.59
N ASP A 34 1.19 9.30 3.02
CA ASP A 34 2.08 8.65 4.02
C ASP A 34 1.74 9.00 5.47
N HIS A 35 0.86 9.98 5.70
CA HIS A 35 0.47 10.42 7.04
C HIS A 35 -0.93 11.02 7.06
N ASP A 36 -1.50 11.05 8.25
CA ASP A 36 -2.72 11.80 8.54
C ASP A 36 -2.40 13.28 8.76
N GLY A 37 -3.28 14.18 8.31
CA GLY A 37 -3.12 15.63 8.49
C GLY A 37 -3.16 16.41 7.18
N PRO A 38 -3.04 17.75 7.21
CA PRO A 38 -3.24 18.58 6.02
C PRO A 38 -2.19 18.28 4.94
N LEU A 39 -2.66 17.94 3.74
CA LEU A 39 -1.86 17.69 2.54
C LEU A 39 -2.24 18.63 1.40
N LEU A 40 -1.24 19.03 0.62
CA LEU A 40 -1.45 19.79 -0.61
C LEU A 40 -1.79 18.81 -1.74
N ASP A 41 -2.93 19.04 -2.39
CA ASP A 41 -3.39 18.25 -3.53
C ASP A 41 -2.85 18.79 -4.86
N VAL A 42 -3.02 18.02 -5.93
CA VAL A 42 -2.47 18.31 -7.27
C VAL A 42 -3.02 19.60 -7.90
N ASP A 43 -4.20 20.02 -7.49
CA ASP A 43 -4.84 21.27 -7.92
C ASP A 43 -4.45 22.49 -7.06
N GLY A 44 -3.57 22.28 -6.08
CA GLY A 44 -3.10 23.30 -5.15
C GLY A 44 -4.04 23.55 -3.96
N THR A 45 -5.09 22.74 -3.79
CA THR A 45 -5.96 22.81 -2.62
C THR A 45 -5.38 22.05 -1.44
N VAL A 46 -5.77 22.42 -0.21
CA VAL A 46 -5.39 21.66 0.99
C VAL A 46 -6.54 20.76 1.38
N ARG A 47 -6.25 19.46 1.53
CA ARG A 47 -7.20 18.44 1.98
C ARG A 47 -6.70 17.72 3.24
N PRO A 48 -7.59 17.14 4.07
CA PRO A 48 -7.16 16.22 5.11
C PRO A 48 -6.59 14.95 4.47
N GLY A 49 -5.29 14.75 4.64
CA GLY A 49 -4.57 13.53 4.33
C GLY A 49 -4.97 12.39 5.26
N ARG A 50 -4.93 11.18 4.69
CA ARG A 50 -5.26 9.93 5.36
C ARG A 50 -4.27 8.89 4.92
N THR A 51 -3.48 8.36 5.85
CA THR A 51 -2.47 7.34 5.53
C THR A 51 -3.09 6.21 4.71
N GLY A 52 -2.47 5.89 3.57
CA GLY A 52 -2.96 4.87 2.63
C GLY A 52 -4.05 5.33 1.65
N LEU A 53 -4.53 6.58 1.74
CA LEU A 53 -5.52 7.13 0.81
C LEU A 53 -4.86 7.52 -0.52
N ILE A 54 -5.38 6.98 -1.61
CA ILE A 54 -5.01 7.31 -2.98
C ILE A 54 -6.15 8.10 -3.59
N THR A 55 -5.90 9.39 -3.85
CA THR A 55 -6.88 10.29 -4.47
C THR A 55 -6.72 10.37 -5.99
N HIS A 56 -5.54 10.06 -6.51
CA HIS A 56 -5.21 10.25 -7.92
C HIS A 56 -4.21 9.20 -8.42
N PHE A 57 -4.48 8.57 -9.57
CA PHE A 57 -3.56 7.63 -10.23
C PHE A 57 -2.59 8.31 -11.22
N GLY A 58 -2.21 9.56 -10.95
CA GLY A 58 -1.36 10.40 -11.80
C GLY A 58 -2.06 10.93 -13.06
N GLN A 59 -1.51 11.99 -13.66
CA GLN A 59 -2.03 12.54 -14.93
C GLN A 59 -1.38 11.88 -16.15
N SER A 60 -2.17 11.64 -17.19
CA SER A 60 -1.73 11.07 -18.47
C SER A 60 -0.77 11.97 -19.26
N ASN A 61 -0.62 13.24 -18.87
CA ASN A 61 -0.05 14.31 -19.68
C ASN A 61 1.49 14.40 -19.67
N GLY A 62 2.19 13.55 -18.89
CA GLY A 62 3.65 13.46 -18.87
C GLY A 62 4.23 12.38 -19.81
N LYS A 63 5.51 12.47 -20.17
CA LYS A 63 6.21 11.40 -20.93
C LYS A 63 6.14 10.08 -20.15
N GLY A 64 5.44 9.09 -20.70
CA GLY A 64 5.19 7.80 -20.05
C GLY A 64 4.08 7.79 -19.00
N GLY A 65 3.46 8.95 -18.72
CA GLY A 65 2.38 9.12 -17.74
C GLY A 65 1.12 8.37 -18.15
N TRP A 66 0.72 8.46 -19.43
CA TRP A 66 -0.45 7.73 -19.96
C TRP A 66 -0.31 6.20 -19.83
N VAL A 67 0.88 5.65 -20.11
CA VAL A 67 1.13 4.20 -19.99
C VAL A 67 1.06 3.75 -18.53
N ARG A 68 1.70 4.49 -17.61
CA ARG A 68 1.65 4.17 -16.17
C ARG A 68 0.23 4.27 -15.62
N HIS A 69 -0.50 5.32 -15.98
CA HIS A 69 -1.88 5.51 -15.59
C HIS A 69 -2.79 4.37 -16.07
N ASN A 70 -2.68 3.97 -17.34
CA ASN A 70 -3.44 2.85 -17.89
C ASN A 70 -3.10 1.52 -17.20
N ILE A 71 -1.82 1.28 -16.89
CA ILE A 71 -1.42 0.07 -16.15
C ILE A 71 -2.08 0.06 -14.78
N LEU A 72 -2.07 1.17 -14.05
CA LEU A 72 -2.71 1.25 -12.73
C LEU A 72 -4.22 1.02 -12.81
N ILE A 73 -4.93 1.75 -13.68
CA ILE A 73 -6.39 1.64 -13.81
C ILE A 73 -6.82 0.22 -14.21
N THR A 74 -6.09 -0.43 -15.11
CA THR A 74 -6.42 -1.80 -15.53
C THR A 74 -6.26 -2.85 -14.44
N HIS A 75 -5.50 -2.56 -13.36
CA HIS A 75 -5.31 -3.48 -12.24
C HIS A 75 -6.13 -3.11 -10.99
N ILE A 76 -6.87 -2.00 -11.01
CA ILE A 76 -7.77 -1.62 -9.91
C ILE A 76 -8.77 -2.75 -9.61
N PRO A 77 -9.50 -3.33 -10.58
CA PRO A 77 -10.47 -4.39 -10.28
C PRO A 77 -9.85 -5.60 -9.59
N LEU A 78 -8.62 -5.97 -9.99
CA LEU A 78 -7.88 -7.07 -9.36
C LEU A 78 -7.55 -6.73 -7.90
N PHE A 79 -7.03 -5.54 -7.63
CA PHE A 79 -6.66 -5.17 -6.26
C PHE A 79 -7.87 -4.96 -5.36
N GLU A 80 -9.02 -4.54 -5.90
CA GLU A 80 -10.29 -4.54 -5.18
C GLU A 80 -10.74 -5.97 -4.86
N GLU A 81 -10.76 -6.86 -5.87
CA GLU A 81 -11.18 -8.26 -5.70
C GLU A 81 -10.31 -9.01 -4.69
N VAL A 82 -9.00 -8.83 -4.77
CA VAL A 82 -8.04 -9.46 -3.85
C VAL A 82 -8.02 -8.76 -2.48
N GLY A 83 -8.58 -7.55 -2.35
CA GLY A 83 -8.69 -6.83 -1.08
C GLY A 83 -7.44 -6.05 -0.67
N TRP A 84 -6.66 -5.58 -1.63
CA TRP A 84 -5.52 -4.68 -1.42
C TRP A 84 -5.92 -3.21 -1.40
N ILE A 85 -7.04 -2.88 -2.05
CA ILE A 85 -7.66 -1.55 -2.00
C ILE A 85 -9.17 -1.67 -1.81
N GLU A 86 -9.78 -0.62 -1.24
CA GLU A 86 -11.22 -0.45 -1.15
C GLU A 86 -11.61 0.95 -1.64
N ALA A 87 -12.65 1.05 -2.46
CA ALA A 87 -13.19 2.33 -2.89
C ALA A 87 -13.73 3.12 -1.69
N VAL A 88 -13.35 4.40 -1.59
CA VAL A 88 -13.82 5.29 -0.54
C VAL A 88 -15.24 5.77 -0.87
N THR A 89 -16.16 5.62 0.07
CA THR A 89 -17.58 5.96 -0.11
C THR A 89 -17.94 7.42 0.22
N GLU A 90 -16.97 8.18 0.75
CA GLU A 90 -17.17 9.59 1.10
C GLU A 90 -17.36 10.42 -0.19
N PRO A 91 -18.47 11.16 -0.36
CA PRO A 91 -18.75 11.89 -1.60
C PRO A 91 -17.68 12.93 -1.99
N ALA A 92 -16.95 13.46 -1.01
CA ALA A 92 -15.87 14.42 -1.22
C ALA A 92 -14.58 13.78 -1.76
N LEU A 93 -14.50 12.45 -1.75
CA LEU A 93 -13.36 11.63 -2.18
C LEU A 93 -13.80 10.65 -3.28
N ASP A 94 -14.71 11.07 -4.16
CA ASP A 94 -15.19 10.24 -5.27
C ASP A 94 -14.02 9.77 -6.15
N GLY A 95 -13.99 8.47 -6.46
CA GLY A 95 -12.91 7.82 -7.19
C GLY A 95 -11.62 7.58 -6.38
N ALA A 96 -11.60 7.90 -5.08
CA ALA A 96 -10.46 7.60 -4.22
C ALA A 96 -10.50 6.15 -3.71
N TYR A 97 -9.33 5.63 -3.36
CA TYR A 97 -9.14 4.28 -2.84
C TYR A 97 -8.34 4.31 -1.55
N GLN A 98 -8.66 3.42 -0.62
CA GLN A 98 -7.91 3.19 0.59
C GLN A 98 -7.07 1.92 0.43
N LEU A 99 -5.76 2.00 0.67
CA LEU A 99 -4.90 0.81 0.78
C LEU A 99 -5.22 0.02 2.04
N ASN A 100 -5.15 -1.31 1.93
CA ASN A 100 -5.27 -2.23 3.06
C ASN A 100 -3.99 -2.23 3.91
N LEU A 101 -3.88 -1.23 4.79
CA LEU A 101 -2.74 -1.07 5.69
C LEU A 101 -2.69 -2.16 6.77
N ALA A 102 -3.83 -2.70 7.18
CA ALA A 102 -3.88 -3.75 8.20
C ALA A 102 -3.21 -5.03 7.67
N ARG A 103 -3.55 -5.43 6.45
CA ARG A 103 -2.91 -6.57 5.78
C ARG A 103 -1.44 -6.35 5.50
N LEU A 104 -1.07 -5.17 4.99
CA LEU A 104 0.34 -4.82 4.77
C LEU A 104 1.15 -4.99 6.05
N ALA A 105 0.62 -4.52 7.18
CA ALA A 105 1.36 -4.56 8.42
C ALA A 105 1.46 -5.96 9.03
N ARG A 106 0.42 -6.80 8.91
CA ARG A 106 0.59 -8.21 9.30
C ARG A 106 1.70 -8.90 8.50
N LEU A 107 1.82 -8.58 7.20
CA LEU A 107 2.92 -9.11 6.37
C LEU A 107 4.28 -8.55 6.79
N LEU A 108 4.35 -7.28 7.20
CA LEU A 108 5.57 -6.70 7.78
C LEU A 108 5.96 -7.41 9.09
N ASP A 109 5.00 -7.76 9.95
CA ASP A 109 5.25 -8.52 11.18
C ASP A 109 5.86 -9.90 10.87
N VAL A 110 5.35 -10.60 9.84
CA VAL A 110 5.92 -11.87 9.38
C VAL A 110 7.34 -11.68 8.85
N THR A 111 7.58 -10.64 8.05
CA THR A 111 8.92 -10.30 7.57
C THR A 111 9.88 -10.05 8.74
N GLU A 112 9.50 -9.22 9.70
CA GLU A 112 10.30 -8.89 10.88
C GLU A 112 10.60 -10.14 11.74
N ALA A 113 9.61 -11.01 11.93
CA ALA A 113 9.77 -12.28 12.65
C ALA A 113 10.76 -13.23 11.94
N ARG A 114 10.65 -13.38 10.62
CA ARG A 114 11.59 -14.18 9.81
C ARG A 114 13.02 -13.63 9.94
N MET A 115 13.18 -12.30 9.93
CA MET A 115 14.48 -11.65 10.11
C MET A 115 15.07 -11.84 11.52
N ALA A 116 14.21 -11.96 12.53
CA ALA A 116 14.61 -12.33 13.90
C ALA A 116 14.95 -13.83 14.07
N GLY A 117 14.86 -14.63 13.01
CA GLY A 117 15.17 -16.05 13.02
C GLY A 117 14.01 -16.95 13.45
N ALA A 118 12.76 -16.46 13.37
CA ALA A 118 11.59 -17.32 13.51
C ALA A 118 11.58 -18.42 12.44
N GLU A 119 10.99 -19.56 12.78
CA GLU A 119 10.83 -20.66 11.82
C GLU A 119 9.98 -20.22 10.64
N ASP A 120 10.41 -20.60 9.44
CA ASP A 120 9.74 -20.22 8.21
C ASP A 120 8.49 -21.10 8.01
N ASP A 121 7.31 -20.53 8.22
CA ASP A 121 6.02 -21.19 7.98
C ASP A 121 5.34 -20.61 6.73
N PRO A 122 5.38 -21.31 5.59
CA PRO A 122 4.73 -20.86 4.36
C PRO A 122 3.20 -20.73 4.48
N LEU A 123 2.57 -21.49 5.39
CA LEU A 123 1.13 -21.39 5.62
C LEU A 123 0.81 -20.10 6.38
N ALA A 124 1.61 -19.75 7.39
CA ALA A 124 1.45 -18.49 8.13
C ALA A 124 1.52 -17.26 7.20
N LEU A 125 2.44 -17.26 6.23
CA LEU A 125 2.52 -16.19 5.24
C LEU A 125 1.26 -16.11 4.36
N THR A 126 0.76 -17.27 3.90
CA THR A 126 -0.44 -17.35 3.05
C THR A 126 -1.71 -16.94 3.81
N GLU A 127 -1.83 -17.31 5.08
CA GLU A 127 -2.94 -16.91 5.95
C GLU A 127 -2.90 -15.41 6.26
N THR A 128 -1.70 -14.87 6.47
CA THR A 128 -1.49 -13.45 6.74
C THR A 128 -1.86 -12.58 5.54
N ASP A 129 -1.63 -13.10 4.33
CA ASP A 129 -1.97 -12.45 3.06
C ASP A 129 -3.46 -12.60 2.68
N GLN A 130 -4.37 -12.81 3.64
CA GLN A 130 -5.80 -12.82 3.37
C GLN A 130 -6.43 -11.47 3.73
N LEU A 131 -7.46 -11.09 2.96
CA LEU A 131 -8.38 -10.02 3.35
C LEU A 131 -9.17 -10.48 4.57
N LEU A 132 -9.07 -9.72 5.67
CA LEU A 132 -9.81 -10.01 6.90
C LEU A 132 -10.94 -9.01 7.12
N PRO A 133 -12.03 -9.42 7.80
CA PRO A 133 -13.09 -8.49 8.21
C PRO A 133 -12.53 -7.34 9.05
N GLY A 134 -12.79 -6.11 8.61
CA GLY A 134 -12.34 -4.91 9.31
C GLY A 134 -10.95 -4.40 8.93
N ASP A 135 -10.30 -4.96 7.92
CA ASP A 135 -9.00 -4.50 7.41
C ASP A 135 -8.96 -3.00 7.02
N PHE A 136 -10.09 -2.46 6.58
CA PHE A 136 -10.24 -1.04 6.22
C PHE A 136 -10.81 -0.19 7.36
N SER A 137 -11.10 -0.78 8.53
CA SER A 137 -11.62 -0.07 9.70
C SER A 137 -10.51 0.68 10.43
N ARG A 138 -10.73 1.97 10.71
CA ARG A 138 -9.79 2.82 11.47
C ARG A 138 -9.86 2.60 12.99
N PRO A 139 -8.80 2.94 13.75
CA PRO A 139 -7.47 3.41 13.31
C PRO A 139 -6.54 2.23 13.05
N VAL A 140 -5.81 2.25 11.93
CA VAL A 140 -5.17 1.02 11.46
C VAL A 140 -3.75 0.82 12.01
N PHE A 141 -2.82 1.79 11.94
CA PHE A 141 -1.43 1.43 12.29
C PHE A 141 -0.56 2.58 12.84
N ALA A 142 -0.17 2.48 14.12
CA ALA A 142 0.88 3.31 14.73
C ALA A 142 2.25 2.59 14.57
N GLY A 143 3.32 3.32 14.23
CA GLY A 143 4.68 2.79 14.18
C GLY A 143 5.12 2.13 12.85
N LEU A 144 4.32 2.28 11.77
CA LEU A 144 4.67 1.76 10.43
C LEU A 144 6.05 2.25 9.95
N TRP A 145 6.34 3.53 10.19
CA TRP A 145 7.64 4.15 9.87
C TRP A 145 8.80 3.41 10.54
N ASP A 146 8.71 3.23 11.85
CA ASP A 146 9.77 2.58 12.64
C ASP A 146 9.94 1.11 12.22
N GLN A 147 8.84 0.42 11.87
CA GLN A 147 8.89 -0.97 11.43
C GLN A 147 9.57 -1.11 10.07
N VAL A 148 9.18 -0.28 9.08
CA VAL A 148 9.80 -0.28 7.76
C VAL A 148 11.29 0.08 7.87
N ASP A 149 11.64 1.08 8.67
CA ASP A 149 13.05 1.46 8.89
C ASP A 149 13.88 0.29 9.44
N ARG A 150 13.39 -0.41 10.47
CA ARG A 150 14.07 -1.60 11.00
C ARG A 150 14.26 -2.68 9.94
N ILE A 151 13.24 -2.96 9.14
CA ILE A 151 13.32 -3.96 8.06
C ILE A 151 14.36 -3.55 7.01
N LEU A 152 14.37 -2.29 6.58
CA LEU A 152 15.32 -1.81 5.58
C LEU A 152 16.76 -1.79 6.11
N VAL A 153 16.98 -1.45 7.38
CA VAL A 153 18.31 -1.49 8.02
C VAL A 153 18.87 -2.91 8.03
N HIS A 154 18.03 -3.91 8.31
CA HIS A 154 18.43 -5.31 8.36
C HIS A 154 18.47 -5.98 6.97
N ASN A 155 17.78 -5.42 5.97
CA ASN A 155 17.76 -5.90 4.59
C ASN A 155 17.96 -4.76 3.57
N PRO A 156 19.21 -4.30 3.36
CA PRO A 156 19.49 -3.13 2.52
C PRO A 156 19.35 -3.39 1.01
N GLN A 157 18.95 -4.60 0.60
CA GLN A 157 18.77 -4.98 -0.80
C GLN A 157 17.33 -4.83 -1.30
N VAL A 158 16.41 -4.41 -0.41
CA VAL A 158 15.01 -4.07 -0.72
C VAL A 158 14.92 -2.76 -1.49
#